data_AF-A0AA38LCM2-F1
#
_entry.id   AF-A0AA38LCM2-F1
#
_cell.length_a   1.000
_cell.length_b   1.000
_cell.length_c   1.000
_cell.angle_alpha   90.00
_cell.angle_beta   90.00
_cell.angle_gamma   90.00
#
_symmetry.space_group_name_H-M   'P 1'
#
loop_
_entity.id
_entity.type
_entity.pdbx_description
1 polymer ?
#
loop_
_entity_poly.entity_id
_entity_poly.type
_entity_poly.pdbx_seq_one_letter_code
_entity_poly.pdbx_strand_id
1 'polypeptide(L)'
;MDMYKFRVNINNFNFLLDALGRAKLVNEAQMLFERMRDKFPPDAKTYIVLLSRWCKVENLIQASKIWNDVLDEGFKPDVLTHNIMWEGLFMGKRKDDALNLFGL
;
A
#
# COMPACT_ATOMS: atom_id res chain seq x y z
N MET A 1 -28.92 -24.41 2.56
CA MET A 1 -28.40 -23.23 3.29
C MET A 1 -27.73 -22.33 2.26
N ASP A 2 -28.50 -21.46 1.61
CA ASP A 2 -28.02 -20.45 0.65
C ASP A 2 -28.09 -19.04 1.27
N MET A 3 -27.66 -18.90 2.52
CA MET A 3 -27.71 -17.62 3.25
C MET A 3 -26.33 -16.97 3.24
N TYR A 4 -26.14 -16.01 2.34
CA TYR A 4 -24.92 -15.26 2.00
C TYR A 4 -24.05 -15.90 0.90
N LYS A 5 -24.37 -15.57 -0.36
CA LYS A 5 -23.41 -15.67 -1.48
C LYS A 5 -22.30 -14.62 -1.33
N PHE A 6 -21.56 -14.65 -0.23
CA PHE A 6 -20.40 -13.78 -0.03
C PHE A 6 -19.28 -14.29 -0.93
N ARG A 7 -19.14 -13.67 -2.11
CA ARG A 7 -18.05 -13.98 -3.03
C ARG A 7 -16.86 -13.11 -2.69
N VAL A 8 -15.83 -13.75 -2.16
CA VAL A 8 -14.54 -13.12 -1.87
C VAL A 8 -13.99 -12.44 -3.13
N ASN A 9 -13.64 -11.17 -3.02
CA ASN A 9 -13.10 -10.35 -4.11
C ASN A 9 -11.97 -9.43 -3.62
N ILE A 10 -11.36 -8.67 -4.54
CA ILE A 10 -10.23 -7.78 -4.25
C ILE A 10 -10.50 -6.78 -3.11
N ASN A 11 -11.73 -6.28 -2.98
CA ASN A 11 -12.07 -5.35 -1.89
C ASN A 11 -11.97 -6.01 -0.52
N ASN A 12 -12.31 -7.29 -0.40
CA ASN A 12 -12.17 -8.04 0.85
C ASN A 12 -10.69 -8.21 1.22
N PHE A 13 -9.82 -8.42 0.24
CA PHE A 13 -8.37 -8.47 0.48
C PHE A 13 -7.81 -7.12 0.87
N ASN A 14 -8.17 -6.05 0.16
CA ASN A 14 -7.76 -4.69 0.49
C ASN A 14 -8.17 -4.32 1.93
N PHE A 15 -9.37 -4.72 2.35
CA PHE A 15 -9.82 -4.54 3.73
C PHE A 15 -8.94 -5.31 4.73
N LEU A 16 -8.60 -6.57 4.44
CA LEU A 16 -7.78 -7.39 5.32
C LEU A 16 -6.34 -6.86 5.43
N LEU A 17 -5.74 -6.42 4.32
CA LEU A 17 -4.43 -5.78 4.30
C LEU A 17 -4.42 -4.50 5.16
N ASP A 18 -5.43 -3.66 5.00
CA ASP A 18 -5.58 -2.42 5.76
C ASP A 18 -5.84 -2.70 7.26
N ALA A 19 -6.61 -3.74 7.59
CA ALA A 19 -6.85 -4.18 8.96
C ALA A 19 -5.56 -4.67 9.64
N LEU A 20 -4.78 -5.55 8.97
CA LEU A 20 -3.48 -6.00 9.46
C LEU A 20 -2.53 -4.82 9.66
N GLY A 21 -2.45 -3.91 8.69
CA GLY A 21 -1.60 -2.74 8.80
C GLY A 21 -1.99 -1.79 9.93
N ARG A 22 -3.30 -1.60 10.19
CA ARG A 22 -3.77 -0.83 11.37
C ARG A 22 -3.38 -1.50 12.69
N ALA A 23 -3.33 -2.83 12.72
CA ALA A 23 -2.84 -3.60 13.86
C ALA A 23 -1.31 -3.60 13.99
N LYS A 24 -0.58 -2.82 13.16
CA LYS A 24 0.89 -2.80 13.05
C LYS A 24 1.50 -4.12 12.60
N LEU A 25 0.70 -5.01 12.01
CA LEU A 25 1.11 -6.29 11.42
C LEU A 25 1.39 -6.13 9.92
N VAL A 26 2.26 -5.17 9.58
CA VAL A 26 2.50 -4.78 8.17
C VAL A 26 3.27 -5.86 7.41
N ASN A 27 4.14 -6.60 8.09
CA ASN A 27 4.85 -7.74 7.49
C ASN A 27 3.87 -8.86 7.10
N GLU A 28 2.91 -9.15 7.97
CA GLU A 28 1.85 -10.13 7.73
C GLU A 28 0.93 -9.68 6.60
N ALA A 29 0.64 -8.37 6.51
CA ALA A 29 -0.05 -7.80 5.36
C ALA A 29 0.73 -8.02 4.06
N GLN A 30 2.04 -7.77 4.04
CA GLN A 30 2.87 -8.03 2.86
C GLN A 30 2.88 -9.51 2.49
N MET A 31 3.05 -10.42 3.46
CA MET A 31 3.01 -11.85 3.21
C MET A 31 1.66 -12.30 2.64
N LEU A 32 0.56 -11.73 3.13
CA LEU A 32 -0.77 -12.00 2.59
C LEU A 32 -0.92 -11.49 1.15
N PHE A 33 -0.41 -10.30 0.87
CA PHE A 33 -0.39 -9.72 -0.47
C PHE A 33 0.33 -10.65 -1.46
N GLU A 34 1.57 -11.07 -1.16
CA GLU A 34 2.32 -11.97 -2.06
C GLU A 34 1.60 -13.31 -2.29
N ARG A 35 0.96 -13.86 -1.26
CA ARG A 35 0.24 -15.14 -1.38
C ARG A 35 -1.03 -15.04 -2.22
N MET A 36 -1.63 -13.86 -2.31
CA MET A 36 -2.95 -13.69 -2.89
C MET A 36 -2.94 -12.93 -4.22
N ARG A 37 -1.83 -12.28 -4.60
CA ARG A 37 -1.74 -11.46 -5.82
C ARG A 37 -2.08 -12.22 -7.11
N ASP A 38 -1.74 -13.50 -7.20
CA ASP A 38 -2.04 -14.32 -8.39
C ASP A 38 -3.53 -14.70 -8.47
N LYS A 39 -4.19 -14.85 -7.32
CA LYS A 39 -5.60 -15.26 -7.24
C LYS A 39 -6.54 -14.07 -7.30
N PHE A 40 -6.09 -12.93 -6.77
CA PHE A 40 -6.81 -11.67 -6.74
C PHE A 40 -5.86 -10.58 -7.19
N PRO A 41 -5.82 -10.31 -8.51
CA PRO A 41 -4.93 -9.31 -9.09
C PRO A 41 -5.04 -7.98 -8.33
N PRO A 42 -3.92 -7.45 -7.80
CA PRO A 42 -3.89 -6.18 -7.12
C PRO A 42 -4.43 -5.05 -7.99
N ASP A 43 -5.18 -4.14 -7.40
CA ASP A 43 -5.57 -2.88 -8.03
C ASP A 43 -4.78 -1.72 -7.42
N ALA A 44 -4.92 -0.52 -8.00
CA ALA A 44 -4.29 0.68 -7.47
C ALA A 44 -4.54 0.87 -5.96
N LYS A 45 -5.75 0.51 -5.50
CA LYS A 45 -6.12 0.61 -4.08
C LYS A 45 -5.32 -0.37 -3.22
N THR A 46 -5.03 -1.58 -3.70
CA THR A 46 -4.17 -2.55 -3.01
C THR A 46 -2.80 -1.95 -2.68
N TYR A 47 -2.14 -1.36 -3.69
CA TYR A 47 -0.82 -0.75 -3.52
C TYR A 47 -0.88 0.50 -2.63
N ILE A 48 -1.90 1.36 -2.80
CA ILE A 48 -2.10 2.54 -1.94
C ILE A 48 -2.26 2.15 -0.47
N VAL A 49 -2.98 1.06 -0.19
CA VAL A 49 -3.11 0.52 1.17
C VAL A 49 -1.74 0.14 1.70
N LEU A 50 -0.98 -0.71 1.01
CA LEU A 50 0.33 -1.17 1.46
C LEU A 50 1.31 0.00 1.65
N LEU A 51 1.37 0.93 0.71
CA LEU A 51 2.18 2.14 0.78
C LEU A 51 1.85 2.93 2.05
N SER A 52 0.56 3.20 2.28
CA SER A 52 0.10 3.91 3.47
C SER A 52 0.49 3.19 4.76
N ARG A 53 0.44 1.85 4.77
CA ARG A 53 0.80 1.07 5.96
C ARG A 53 2.31 1.12 6.22
N TRP A 54 3.14 0.97 5.20
CA TRP A 54 4.60 1.07 5.33
C TRP A 54 5.07 2.47 5.75
N CYS A 55 4.48 3.52 5.19
CA CYS A 55 4.75 4.90 5.62
C CYS A 55 4.43 5.13 7.09
N LYS A 56 3.29 4.60 7.60
CA LYS A 56 2.86 4.77 8.99
C LYS A 56 3.71 4.02 10.02
N VAL A 57 4.44 3.00 9.60
CA VAL A 57 5.44 2.32 10.45
C VAL A 57 6.86 2.81 10.16
N GLU A 58 6.99 3.94 9.46
CA GLU A 58 8.26 4.61 9.12
C GLU A 58 9.26 3.73 8.37
N ASN A 59 8.80 2.62 7.75
CA ASN A 59 9.65 1.76 6.95
C ASN A 59 9.68 2.27 5.50
N LEU A 60 10.44 3.33 5.29
CA LEU A 60 10.54 4.01 4.00
C LEU A 60 11.19 3.16 2.91
N ILE A 61 12.00 2.16 3.28
CA ILE A 61 12.59 1.22 2.31
C ILE A 61 11.49 0.41 1.64
N GLN A 62 10.56 -0.15 2.43
CA GLN A 62 9.44 -0.92 1.88
C GLN A 62 8.41 -0.01 1.22
N ALA A 63 8.14 1.18 1.78
CA ALA A 63 7.27 2.16 1.13
C ALA A 63 7.77 2.54 -0.28
N SER A 64 9.07 2.75 -0.44
CA SER A 64 9.67 3.07 -1.74
C SER A 64 9.57 1.91 -2.74
N LYS A 65 9.63 0.66 -2.28
CA LYS A 65 9.39 -0.51 -3.14
C LYS A 65 7.96 -0.53 -3.65
N ILE A 66 6.98 -0.36 -2.75
CA ILE A 66 5.57 -0.29 -3.16
C ILE A 66 5.32 0.89 -4.11
N TRP A 67 5.97 2.03 -3.88
CA TRP A 67 5.90 3.16 -4.80
C TRP A 67 6.38 2.81 -6.20
N ASN A 68 7.51 2.10 -6.32
CA ASN A 68 8.01 1.64 -7.61
C ASN A 68 7.08 0.59 -8.23
N ASP A 69 6.54 -0.34 -7.45
CA ASP A 69 5.58 -1.33 -7.94
C ASP A 69 4.33 -0.66 -8.54
N VAL A 70 3.84 0.44 -7.95
CA VAL A 70 2.74 1.24 -8.52
C VAL A 70 3.10 1.71 -9.93
N LEU A 71 4.32 2.24 -10.12
CA LEU A 71 4.78 2.76 -11.40
C LEU A 71 5.01 1.64 -12.43
N ASP A 72 5.64 0.54 -12.01
CA ASP A 72 5.99 -0.59 -12.87
C ASP A 72 4.75 -1.35 -13.38
N GLU A 73 3.71 -1.44 -12.55
CA GLU A 73 2.40 -2.01 -12.93
C GLU A 73 1.56 -1.02 -13.77
N GLY A 74 2.09 0.17 -14.08
CA GLY A 74 1.46 1.17 -14.93
C GLY A 74 0.37 2.00 -14.24
N PHE A 75 0.22 1.89 -12.92
CA PHE A 75 -0.67 2.76 -12.16
C PHE A 75 -0.05 4.15 -12.04
N LYS A 76 -0.87 5.18 -12.28
CA LYS A 76 -0.45 6.57 -12.06
C LYS A 76 -0.77 6.95 -10.62
N PRO A 77 0.23 7.30 -9.79
CA PRO A 77 -0.03 7.84 -8.46
C PRO A 77 -0.94 9.06 -8.59
N ASP A 78 -2.08 9.02 -7.91
CA ASP A 78 -3.01 10.15 -7.84
C ASP A 78 -2.59 11.10 -6.70
N VAL A 79 -3.35 12.19 -6.51
CA VAL A 79 -3.08 13.17 -5.45
C VAL A 79 -3.02 12.50 -4.07
N LEU A 80 -3.89 11.52 -3.81
CA LEU A 80 -3.90 10.78 -2.56
C LEU A 80 -2.60 9.98 -2.36
N THR A 81 -2.16 9.28 -3.40
CA THR A 81 -0.96 8.44 -3.37
C THR A 81 0.29 9.28 -3.11
N HIS A 82 0.39 10.43 -3.78
CA HIS A 82 1.46 11.40 -3.56
C HIS A 82 1.45 11.95 -2.11
N ASN A 83 0.28 12.33 -1.59
CA ASN A 83 0.16 12.83 -0.21
C ASN A 83 0.62 11.79 0.81
N ILE A 84 0.27 10.51 0.61
CA ILE A 84 0.70 9.41 1.50
C ILE A 84 2.23 9.27 1.52
N MET A 85 2.87 9.32 0.36
CA MET A 85 4.33 9.21 0.27
C MET A 85 5.01 10.44 0.90
N TRP A 86 4.48 11.63 0.63
CA TRP A 86 4.97 12.88 1.22
C TRP A 86 4.89 12.86 2.75
N GLU A 87 3.73 12.49 3.32
CA GLU A 87 3.54 12.35 4.77
C GLU A 87 4.52 11.33 5.35
N GLY A 88 4.70 10.17 4.68
CA GLY A 88 5.66 9.14 5.09
C GLY A 88 7.09 9.66 5.19
N LEU A 89 7.57 10.35 4.14
CA LEU A 89 8.92 10.92 4.09
C LEU A 89 9.12 11.98 5.19
N PHE A 90 8.11 12.80 5.46
CA PHE A 90 8.18 13.79 6.54
C PHE A 90 8.25 13.14 7.92
N MET A 91 7.44 12.10 8.18
CA MET A 91 7.47 11.33 9.43
C MET A 91 8.83 10.65 9.64
N GLY A 92 9.41 10.07 8.59
CA GLY A 92 10.74 9.46 8.63
C GLY A 92 11.92 10.46 8.63
N LYS A 93 11.67 11.76 8.79
CA LYS A 93 12.68 12.84 8.77
C LYS A 93 13.52 12.90 7.48
N ARG A 94 12.98 12.40 6.37
CA ARG A 94 13.60 12.36 5.03
C ARG A 94 13.04 13.45 4.12
N LYS A 95 13.06 14.70 4.59
CA LYS A 95 12.46 15.83 3.88
C LYS A 95 13.15 16.11 2.54
N ASP A 96 14.48 16.04 2.51
CA ASP A 96 15.25 16.26 1.28
C ASP A 96 14.90 15.25 0.19
N ASP A 97 14.55 14.01 0.60
CA ASP A 97 14.13 12.98 -0.34
C ASP A 97 12.72 13.22 -0.88
N ALA A 98 11.84 13.85 -0.09
CA ALA A 98 10.56 14.33 -0.61
C ALA A 98 10.80 15.42 -1.65
N LEU A 99 11.61 16.42 -1.35
CA LEU A 99 11.94 17.48 -2.30
C LEU A 99 12.51 16.90 -3.62
N ASN A 100 13.46 15.96 -3.52
CA ASN A 100 14.03 15.29 -4.69
C ASN A 100 13.02 14.43 -5.47
N LEU A 101 12.18 13.65 -4.78
CA LEU A 101 11.18 12.77 -5.42
C LEU A 101 10.13 13.58 -6.18
N PHE A 102 9.79 14.77 -5.68
CA PHE A 102 8.75 15.63 -6.21
C PHE A 102 9.29 16.82 -7.05
N GLY A 103 10.62 16.94 -7.18
CA GLY A 103 11.28 17.98 -7.98
C GLY A 103 11.08 19.41 -7.45
N LEU A 104 11.04 19.58 -6.12
CA LEU A 104 10.82 20.85 -5.42
C LEU A 104 12.08 21.40 -4.76
#